data_AF-A0A2V1AFE6-F1
#
_entry.id   AF-A0A2V1AFE6-F1
#
_cell.length_a   1.000
_cell.length_b   1.000
_cell.length_c   1.000
_cell.angle_alpha   90.00
_cell.angle_beta   90.00
_cell.angle_gamma   90.00
#
_symmetry.space_group_name_H-M   'P 1'
#
loop_
_entity.id
_entity.type
_entity.pdbx_description
1 polymer ?
#
loop_
_entity_poly.entity_id
_entity_poly.type
_entity_poly.pdbx_seq_one_letter_code
_entity_poly.pdbx_strand_id
1 'polypeptide(L)'
;MGLSFSKLFSNLFGNKEMRILMVGLDAAGKTTILYKLKLGEIVTTIPTIGFNVETVEYKNISFTVWDVGGQDKIRPLWRYYFQNTQGIIFVVDSNDRDRIAEAREELQQMLNEDELRDALLLVFANKQDLPNAMNAAEITEKLGLHSIRQRPWFIQSTCATTGDGLYEGLEWLSTNLKNSSRLFHKHITNNQAGVKVAELRTKSKEQLEQQLLELKQELASLKVQKLTRPAVPQIGVVRKDIARVLTVINALQRENVRAFYADKKLIPKDLREKKTRALRRALSKEDAARITPRERKRRAAFPKRVYAIKA
;
A
#
# COMPACT_ATOMS: atom_id res chain seq x y z
N MET A 1 -22.17 12.93 -24.60
CA MET A 1 -22.28 11.59 -23.96
C MET A 1 -21.23 11.46 -22.86
N GLY A 2 -21.47 12.00 -21.66
CA GLY A 2 -20.43 12.20 -20.64
C GLY A 2 -20.75 11.63 -19.25
N LEU A 3 -21.44 10.49 -19.15
CA LEU A 3 -21.96 10.00 -17.85
C LEU A 3 -21.69 8.51 -17.52
N SER A 4 -20.83 7.81 -18.27
CA SER A 4 -20.57 6.36 -18.05
C SER A 4 -19.17 5.99 -17.54
N PHE A 5 -18.30 6.97 -17.25
CA PHE A 5 -16.86 6.71 -17.07
C PHE A 5 -16.36 6.71 -15.62
N SER A 6 -17.20 7.11 -14.66
CA SER A 6 -16.91 7.02 -13.22
C SER A 6 -17.01 5.57 -12.71
N LYS A 7 -17.95 4.78 -13.25
CA LYS A 7 -18.29 3.42 -12.76
C LYS A 7 -17.30 2.33 -13.17
N LEU A 8 -16.64 2.45 -14.32
CA LEU A 8 -15.72 1.40 -14.81
C LEU A 8 -14.44 1.30 -13.96
N PHE A 9 -13.97 2.42 -13.41
CA PHE A 9 -12.72 2.44 -12.65
C PHE A 9 -12.90 2.24 -11.13
N SER A 10 -14.10 2.46 -10.56
CA SER A 10 -14.35 2.24 -9.14
C SER A 10 -14.24 0.76 -8.73
N ASN A 11 -14.53 -0.16 -9.66
CA ASN A 11 -14.36 -1.60 -9.44
C ASN A 11 -12.95 -2.11 -9.78
N LEU A 12 -12.11 -1.29 -10.42
CA LEU A 12 -10.75 -1.66 -10.80
C LEU A 12 -9.72 -1.28 -9.72
N PHE A 13 -9.93 -0.22 -8.95
CA PHE A 13 -8.99 0.21 -7.93
C PHE A 13 -9.42 -0.25 -6.53
N GLY A 14 -8.65 -1.15 -5.93
CA GLY A 14 -8.69 -1.32 -4.46
C GLY A 14 -8.23 -0.03 -3.78
N ASN A 15 -8.62 0.18 -2.52
CA ASN A 15 -8.36 1.38 -1.68
C ASN A 15 -6.87 1.60 -1.33
N LYS A 16 -5.94 1.48 -2.28
CA LYS A 16 -4.50 1.64 -2.03
C LYS A 16 -3.96 2.80 -2.85
N GLU A 17 -3.51 3.83 -2.14
CA GLU A 17 -2.79 4.97 -2.72
C GLU A 17 -1.56 4.47 -3.49
N MET A 18 -1.47 4.88 -4.75
CA MET A 18 -0.31 4.60 -5.61
C MET A 18 0.48 5.87 -5.85
N ARG A 19 1.81 5.80 -5.79
CA ARG A 19 2.72 6.93 -6.07
C ARG A 19 3.30 6.79 -7.47
N ILE A 20 2.91 7.70 -8.35
CA ILE A 20 3.38 7.76 -9.73
C ILE A 20 4.15 9.05 -9.95
N LEU A 21 5.31 8.93 -10.58
CA LEU A 21 6.20 10.04 -10.91
C LEU A 21 6.08 10.38 -12.40
N MET A 22 5.63 11.59 -12.75
CA MET A 22 5.63 12.06 -14.15
C MET A 22 6.78 13.03 -14.40
N VAL A 23 7.65 12.70 -15.36
CA VAL A 23 8.90 13.41 -15.70
C VAL A 23 9.15 13.42 -17.21
N GLY A 24 10.15 14.17 -17.66
CA GLY A 24 10.50 14.37 -19.08
C GLY A 24 11.09 15.76 -19.30
N LEU A 25 11.61 16.02 -20.49
CA LEU A 25 12.20 17.33 -20.84
C LEU A 25 11.16 18.47 -20.77
N ASP A 26 11.63 19.71 -20.70
CA ASP A 26 10.76 20.89 -20.83
C ASP A 26 10.02 20.88 -22.16
N ALA A 27 8.84 21.50 -22.18
CA ALA A 27 7.93 21.54 -23.33
C ALA A 27 7.41 20.16 -23.83
N ALA A 28 7.78 19.03 -23.21
CA ALA A 28 7.28 17.71 -23.61
C ALA A 28 5.76 17.52 -23.45
N GLY A 29 5.10 18.37 -22.65
CA GLY A 29 3.64 18.38 -22.47
C GLY A 29 3.13 17.75 -21.17
N LYS A 30 4.00 17.54 -20.17
CA LYS A 30 3.66 16.99 -18.84
C LYS A 30 2.49 17.74 -18.18
N THR A 31 2.58 19.06 -18.15
CA THR A 31 1.58 19.97 -17.56
C THR A 31 0.25 19.89 -18.29
N THR A 32 0.28 19.82 -19.63
CA THR A 32 -0.91 19.64 -20.45
C THR A 32 -1.60 18.31 -20.14
N ILE A 33 -0.83 17.22 -20.06
CA ILE A 33 -1.35 15.90 -19.65
C ILE A 33 -1.98 15.98 -18.26
N LEU A 34 -1.30 16.62 -17.31
CA LEU A 34 -1.81 16.80 -15.95
C LEU A 34 -3.16 17.50 -15.93
N TYR A 35 -3.29 18.67 -16.57
CA TYR A 35 -4.54 19.41 -16.61
C TYR A 35 -5.65 18.65 -17.32
N LYS A 36 -5.31 17.96 -18.43
CA LYS A 36 -6.26 17.13 -19.16
C LYS A 36 -6.84 16.02 -18.27
N LEU A 37 -6.01 15.40 -17.43
CA LEU A 37 -6.44 14.38 -16.46
C LEU A 37 -7.19 14.97 -15.26
N LYS A 38 -6.84 16.19 -14.82
CA LYS A 38 -7.40 16.86 -13.64
C LYS A 38 -8.79 17.46 -13.87
N LEU A 39 -9.04 18.01 -15.06
CA LEU A 39 -10.21 18.86 -15.32
C LEU A 39 -11.14 18.31 -16.42
N GLY A 40 -10.72 17.30 -17.18
CA GLY A 40 -11.50 16.82 -18.34
C GLY A 40 -11.63 17.85 -19.49
N GLU A 41 -10.99 19.02 -19.35
CA GLU A 41 -11.01 20.13 -20.30
C GLU A 41 -9.60 20.62 -20.61
N ILE A 42 -9.45 21.23 -21.80
CA ILE A 42 -8.18 21.76 -22.31
C ILE A 42 -7.95 23.14 -21.70
N VAL A 43 -7.03 23.25 -20.75
CA VAL A 43 -6.53 24.55 -20.28
C VAL A 43 -5.26 24.86 -21.05
N THR A 44 -5.24 25.99 -21.76
CA THR A 44 -4.03 26.54 -22.39
C THR A 44 -3.03 26.90 -21.29
N THR A 45 -1.93 26.15 -21.20
CA THR A 45 -0.88 26.35 -20.18
C THR A 45 -0.09 27.62 -20.49
N ILE A 46 0.11 28.47 -19.48
CA ILE A 46 1.09 29.56 -19.49
C ILE A 46 2.41 29.00 -18.93
N PRO A 47 3.58 29.21 -19.57
CA PRO A 47 4.85 28.71 -19.05
C PRO A 47 5.10 29.27 -17.64
N THR A 48 5.17 28.38 -16.66
CA THR A 48 5.35 28.69 -15.25
C THR A 48 6.80 29.11 -14.98
N ILE A 49 6.99 30.31 -14.44
CA ILE A 49 8.26 30.75 -13.85
C ILE A 49 8.34 30.16 -12.44
N GLY A 50 9.09 29.06 -12.25
CA GLY A 50 9.37 28.49 -10.92
C GLY A 50 9.09 26.98 -10.76
N PHE A 51 9.28 26.50 -9.51
CA PHE A 51 9.12 25.11 -9.05
C PHE A 51 7.66 24.80 -8.72
N ASN A 52 6.95 24.01 -9.54
CA ASN A 52 5.59 23.57 -9.27
C ASN A 52 5.51 22.03 -9.14
N VAL A 53 5.04 21.57 -7.97
CA VAL A 53 4.81 20.15 -7.67
C VAL A 53 3.33 19.98 -7.48
N GLU A 54 2.67 19.44 -8.50
CA GLU A 54 1.24 19.22 -8.42
C GLU A 54 0.97 17.75 -8.13
N THR A 55 0.35 17.50 -6.97
CA THR A 55 -0.23 16.20 -6.70
C THR A 55 -1.68 16.21 -7.16
N VAL A 56 -2.02 15.34 -8.12
CA VAL A 56 -3.38 15.17 -8.61
C VAL A 56 -3.89 13.81 -8.18
N GLU A 57 -5.01 13.82 -7.48
CA GLU A 57 -5.74 12.62 -7.14
C GLU A 57 -6.73 12.32 -8.24
N TYR A 58 -6.57 11.18 -8.90
CA TYR A 58 -7.57 10.64 -9.81
C TYR A 58 -8.00 9.28 -9.29
N LYS A 59 -9.21 9.24 -8.70
CA LYS A 59 -9.77 8.07 -8.02
C LYS A 59 -8.90 7.64 -6.84
N ASN A 60 -8.24 6.48 -6.92
CA ASN A 60 -7.41 5.93 -5.84
C ASN A 60 -5.90 6.08 -6.15
N ILE A 61 -5.55 6.77 -7.24
CA ILE A 61 -4.17 7.01 -7.65
C ILE A 61 -3.80 8.45 -7.31
N SER A 62 -2.67 8.62 -6.64
CA SER A 62 -2.05 9.93 -6.41
C SER A 62 -0.90 10.11 -7.41
N PHE A 63 -1.11 10.99 -8.39
CA PHE A 63 -0.08 11.39 -9.34
C PHE A 63 0.73 12.51 -8.73
N THR A 64 2.04 12.34 -8.55
CA THR A 64 2.93 13.47 -8.24
C THR A 64 3.59 13.90 -9.54
N VAL A 65 3.13 15.02 -10.09
CA VAL A 65 3.64 15.58 -11.34
C VAL A 65 4.62 16.70 -11.04
N TRP A 66 5.76 16.62 -11.73
CA TRP A 66 6.85 17.59 -11.67
C TRP A 66 6.66 18.55 -12.82
N ASP A 67 5.94 19.64 -12.58
CA ASP A 67 5.97 20.79 -13.47
C ASP A 67 7.11 21.70 -13.05
N VAL A 68 8.31 21.19 -13.28
CA VAL A 68 9.49 22.02 -13.31
C VAL A 68 10.29 21.54 -14.51
N GLY A 69 10.43 22.41 -15.50
CA GLY A 69 10.95 22.10 -16.82
C GLY A 69 12.26 21.31 -16.77
N GLY A 70 12.53 20.51 -17.79
CA GLY A 70 13.80 19.82 -17.99
C GLY A 70 15.01 20.76 -18.17
N GLN A 71 15.02 21.96 -17.59
CA GLN A 71 16.21 22.77 -17.47
C GLN A 71 17.22 22.08 -16.54
N ASP A 72 18.47 21.98 -16.98
CA ASP A 72 19.55 21.23 -16.34
C ASP A 72 19.73 21.51 -14.84
N LYS A 73 19.42 22.73 -14.40
CA LYS A 73 19.70 23.21 -13.03
C LYS A 73 18.84 22.58 -11.93
N ILE A 74 17.73 21.93 -12.26
CA ILE A 74 16.73 21.49 -11.26
C ILE A 74 16.48 19.97 -11.24
N ARG A 75 17.05 19.23 -12.20
CA ARG A 75 16.99 17.77 -12.28
C ARG A 75 17.45 17.06 -10.98
N PRO A 76 18.44 17.56 -10.21
CA PRO A 76 18.81 16.94 -8.93
C PRO A 76 17.68 16.85 -7.90
N LEU A 77 16.64 17.70 -8.01
CA LEU A 77 15.51 17.67 -7.10
C LEU A 77 14.59 16.46 -7.30
N TRP A 78 14.68 15.78 -8.45
CA TRP A 78 13.86 14.58 -8.74
C TRP A 78 14.11 13.48 -7.71
N ARG A 79 15.34 13.37 -7.19
CA ARG A 79 15.76 12.37 -6.20
C ARG A 79 14.93 12.36 -4.92
N TYR A 80 14.43 13.52 -4.49
CA TYR A 80 13.59 13.61 -3.29
C TYR A 80 12.25 12.85 -3.42
N TYR A 81 11.87 12.46 -4.63
CA TYR A 81 10.58 11.87 -4.95
C TYR A 81 10.67 10.45 -5.50
N PHE A 82 11.88 9.90 -5.65
CA PHE A 82 12.07 8.52 -6.06
C PHE A 82 11.59 7.53 -5.00
N GLN A 83 11.69 7.89 -3.73
CA GLN A 83 11.28 7.04 -2.62
C GLN A 83 9.81 6.63 -2.71
N ASN A 84 9.58 5.32 -2.68
CA ASN A 84 8.26 4.68 -2.76
C ASN A 84 7.51 4.94 -4.07
N THR A 85 8.18 5.40 -5.13
CA THR A 85 7.57 5.53 -6.46
C THR A 85 7.38 4.15 -7.07
N GLN A 86 6.15 3.84 -7.48
CA GLN A 86 5.78 2.53 -7.99
C GLN A 86 5.70 2.50 -9.52
N GLY A 87 5.52 3.67 -10.13
CA GLY A 87 5.47 3.83 -11.58
C GLY A 87 6.02 5.18 -11.99
N ILE A 88 6.63 5.21 -13.16
CA ILE A 88 7.21 6.37 -13.81
C ILE A 88 6.44 6.59 -15.12
N ILE A 89 6.04 7.82 -15.37
CA ILE A 89 5.53 8.27 -16.65
C ILE A 89 6.58 9.21 -17.25
N PHE A 90 7.28 8.76 -18.28
CA PHE A 90 8.27 9.54 -18.99
C PHE A 90 7.64 10.13 -20.27
N VAL A 91 7.52 11.45 -20.32
CA VAL A 91 6.86 12.16 -21.44
C VAL A 91 7.91 12.66 -22.42
N VAL A 92 7.73 12.32 -23.69
CA VAL A 92 8.64 12.68 -24.78
C VAL A 92 7.89 13.52 -25.80
N ASP A 93 8.50 14.64 -26.20
CA ASP A 93 8.05 15.38 -27.38
C ASP A 93 8.45 14.61 -28.63
N SER A 94 7.47 14.05 -29.35
CA SER A 94 7.72 13.26 -30.54
C SER A 94 8.19 14.11 -31.72
N ASN A 95 7.90 15.41 -31.73
CA ASN A 95 8.29 16.32 -32.81
C ASN A 95 9.68 16.94 -32.59
N ASP A 96 10.22 16.86 -31.37
CA ASP A 96 11.54 17.35 -31.01
C ASP A 96 12.61 16.27 -31.25
N ARG A 97 13.05 16.19 -32.51
CA ARG A 97 14.04 15.20 -32.96
C ARG A 97 15.46 15.52 -32.48
N ASP A 98 15.74 16.77 -32.14
CA ASP A 98 17.08 17.23 -31.76
C ASP A 98 17.40 16.88 -30.30
N ARG A 99 16.40 16.98 -29.40
CA ARG A 99 16.59 16.71 -27.97
C ARG A 99 16.25 15.28 -27.53
N ILE A 100 15.97 14.37 -28.47
CA ILE A 100 15.67 12.97 -28.12
C ILE A 100 16.87 12.23 -27.50
N ALA A 101 18.10 12.60 -27.89
CA ALA A 101 19.31 12.07 -27.29
C ALA A 101 19.46 12.50 -25.82
N GLU A 102 19.19 13.77 -25.54
CA GLU A 102 19.13 14.31 -24.17
C GLU A 102 18.05 13.61 -23.33
N ALA A 103 16.86 13.40 -23.91
CA ALA A 103 15.77 12.66 -23.24
C ALA A 103 16.18 11.22 -22.91
N ARG A 104 16.96 10.56 -23.78
CA ARG A 104 17.51 9.23 -23.52
C ARG A 104 18.47 9.25 -22.33
N GLU A 105 19.42 10.19 -22.31
CA GLU A 105 20.41 10.29 -21.23
C GLU A 105 19.72 10.49 -19.87
N GLU A 106 18.74 11.38 -19.82
CA GLU A 106 17.93 11.63 -18.62
C GLU A 106 17.13 10.41 -18.16
N LEU A 107 16.50 9.71 -19.11
CA LEU A 107 15.79 8.47 -18.81
C LEU A 107 16.75 7.44 -18.23
N GLN A 108 17.91 7.23 -18.86
CA GLN A 108 18.90 6.24 -18.40
C GLN A 108 19.47 6.60 -17.02
N GLN A 109 19.81 7.87 -16.80
CA GLN A 109 20.31 8.34 -15.51
C GLN A 109 19.28 8.10 -14.40
N MET A 110 18.01 8.44 -14.64
CA MET A 110 16.94 8.21 -13.68
C MET A 110 16.70 6.71 -13.42
N LEU A 111 16.71 5.86 -14.46
CA LEU A 111 16.46 4.42 -14.31
C LEU A 111 17.58 3.68 -13.58
N ASN A 112 18.77 4.26 -13.50
CA ASN A 112 19.92 3.74 -12.74
C ASN A 112 19.83 4.01 -11.23
N GLU A 113 18.87 4.81 -10.77
CA GLU A 113 18.69 5.12 -9.35
C GLU A 113 18.05 3.93 -8.62
N ASP A 114 18.66 3.53 -7.50
CA ASP A 114 18.27 2.33 -6.75
C ASP A 114 16.83 2.41 -6.23
N GLU A 115 16.37 3.60 -5.83
CA GLU A 115 15.02 3.85 -5.35
C GLU A 115 13.94 3.60 -6.42
N LEU A 116 14.31 3.69 -7.69
CA LEU A 116 13.40 3.48 -8.82
C LEU A 116 13.51 2.09 -9.42
N ARG A 117 14.38 1.21 -8.92
CA ARG A 117 14.70 -0.11 -9.52
C ARG A 117 13.46 -0.92 -9.88
N ASP A 118 12.48 -0.94 -8.99
CA ASP A 118 11.28 -1.75 -9.16
C ASP A 118 10.10 -0.98 -9.80
N ALA A 119 10.25 0.32 -10.07
CA ALA A 119 9.18 1.15 -10.60
C ALA A 119 8.89 0.81 -12.07
N LEU A 120 7.61 0.63 -12.42
CA LEU A 120 7.18 0.42 -13.81
C LEU A 120 7.47 1.65 -14.67
N LEU A 121 7.78 1.46 -15.96
CA LEU A 121 8.02 2.57 -16.88
C LEU A 121 6.91 2.66 -17.94
N LEU A 122 6.18 3.76 -17.95
CA LEU A 122 5.30 4.14 -19.06
C LEU A 122 5.95 5.31 -19.81
N VAL A 123 6.13 5.16 -21.12
CA VAL A 123 6.61 6.24 -21.99
C VAL A 123 5.43 6.79 -22.78
N PHE A 124 5.19 8.09 -22.69
CA PHE A 124 4.26 8.78 -23.56
C PHE A 124 5.03 9.43 -24.71
N ALA A 125 4.82 8.90 -25.92
CA ALA A 125 5.23 9.52 -27.17
C ALA A 125 4.20 10.61 -27.52
N ASN A 126 4.39 11.80 -26.97
CA ASN A 126 3.42 12.89 -26.99
C ASN A 126 3.58 13.78 -28.23
N LYS A 127 2.53 14.56 -28.56
CA LYS A 127 2.44 15.45 -29.73
C LYS A 127 2.39 14.72 -31.07
N GLN A 128 1.72 13.57 -31.11
CA GLN A 128 1.52 12.77 -32.34
C GLN A 128 0.62 13.45 -33.38
N ASP A 129 -0.03 14.55 -33.00
CA ASP A 129 -0.79 15.43 -33.90
C ASP A 129 0.10 16.27 -34.85
N LEU A 130 1.41 16.34 -34.59
CA LEU A 130 2.35 17.13 -35.39
C LEU A 130 2.90 16.34 -36.59
N PRO A 131 3.09 16.99 -37.76
CA PRO A 131 3.39 16.29 -39.02
C PRO A 131 4.75 15.58 -39.06
N ASN A 132 5.72 15.99 -38.24
CA ASN A 132 7.06 15.39 -38.19
C ASN A 132 7.30 14.56 -36.91
N ALA A 133 6.22 14.22 -36.19
CA ALA A 133 6.29 13.44 -34.97
C ALA A 133 6.90 12.05 -35.22
N MET A 134 7.91 11.69 -34.44
CA MET A 134 8.47 10.35 -34.37
C MET A 134 7.38 9.39 -33.88
N ASN A 135 7.19 8.28 -34.59
CA ASN A 135 6.25 7.26 -34.13
C ASN A 135 6.80 6.49 -32.91
N ALA A 136 5.96 5.67 -32.27
CA ALA A 136 6.37 4.91 -31.09
C ALA A 136 7.56 3.98 -31.35
N ALA A 137 7.67 3.38 -32.55
CA ALA A 137 8.80 2.50 -32.88
C ALA A 137 10.13 3.28 -32.95
N GLU A 138 10.13 4.44 -33.62
CA GLU A 138 11.31 5.31 -33.72
C GLU A 138 11.75 5.82 -32.33
N ILE A 139 10.80 6.21 -31.47
CA ILE A 139 11.10 6.64 -30.10
C ILE A 139 11.66 5.47 -29.27
N THR A 140 11.13 4.26 -29.44
CA THR A 140 11.61 3.05 -28.75
C THR A 140 13.08 2.79 -29.06
N GLU A 141 13.47 2.91 -30.33
CA GLU A 141 14.85 2.76 -30.77
C GLU A 141 15.73 3.87 -30.21
N LYS A 142 15.33 5.14 -30.38
CA LYS A 142 16.15 6.30 -29.97
C LYS A 142 16.35 6.40 -28.46
N LEU A 143 15.34 6.06 -27.65
CA LEU A 143 15.48 5.97 -26.20
C LEU A 143 16.20 4.69 -25.74
N GLY A 144 16.40 3.72 -26.64
CA GLY A 144 17.04 2.45 -26.32
C GLY A 144 16.23 1.59 -25.36
N LEU A 145 14.89 1.62 -25.44
CA LEU A 145 14.01 0.90 -24.50
C LEU A 145 14.23 -0.63 -24.54
N HIS A 146 14.68 -1.18 -25.68
CA HIS A 146 15.04 -2.59 -25.81
C HIS A 146 16.18 -3.05 -24.88
N SER A 147 17.02 -2.11 -24.41
CA SER A 147 18.08 -2.42 -23.44
C SER A 147 17.55 -2.63 -22.02
N ILE A 148 16.33 -2.18 -21.73
CA ILE A 148 15.68 -2.28 -20.43
C ILE A 148 15.07 -3.68 -20.27
N ARG A 149 15.83 -4.62 -19.70
CA ARG A 149 15.39 -6.02 -19.53
C ARG A 149 14.74 -6.32 -18.18
N GLN A 150 15.17 -5.64 -17.13
CA GLN A 150 14.80 -5.96 -15.73
C GLN A 150 13.58 -5.18 -15.22
N ARG A 151 12.94 -4.39 -16.10
CA ARG A 151 11.82 -3.52 -15.73
C ARG A 151 10.74 -3.63 -16.80
N PRO A 152 9.48 -3.92 -16.43
CA PRO A 152 8.38 -3.86 -17.38
C PRO A 152 8.18 -2.42 -17.84
N TRP A 153 8.11 -2.24 -19.15
CA TRP A 153 7.88 -0.95 -19.77
C TRP A 153 6.83 -1.03 -20.87
N PHE A 154 6.21 0.10 -21.18
CA PHE A 154 5.29 0.26 -22.30
C PHE A 154 5.43 1.65 -22.87
N ILE A 155 5.24 1.77 -24.18
CA ILE A 155 5.20 3.04 -24.89
C ILE A 155 3.83 3.23 -25.51
N GLN A 156 3.29 4.42 -25.36
CA GLN A 156 1.97 4.79 -25.87
C GLN A 156 2.07 6.10 -26.64
N SER A 157 1.61 6.08 -27.88
CA SER A 157 1.39 7.28 -28.68
C SER A 157 0.28 8.11 -28.08
N THR A 158 0.51 9.41 -27.89
CA THR A 158 -0.45 10.31 -27.24
C THR A 158 -0.53 11.70 -27.88
N CYS A 159 -1.68 12.33 -27.70
CA CYS A 159 -1.87 13.74 -27.93
C CYS A 159 -2.45 14.38 -26.67
N ALA A 160 -1.64 15.14 -25.92
CA ALA A 160 -2.06 15.72 -24.66
C ALA A 160 -3.22 16.73 -24.79
N THR A 161 -3.33 17.41 -25.93
CA THR A 161 -4.37 18.41 -26.18
C THR A 161 -5.72 17.75 -26.41
N THR A 162 -5.80 16.72 -27.25
CA THR A 162 -7.06 15.96 -27.48
C THR A 162 -7.37 15.02 -26.32
N GLY A 163 -6.34 14.45 -25.70
CA GLY A 163 -6.42 13.42 -24.67
C GLY A 163 -6.23 12.00 -25.20
N ASP A 164 -6.01 11.84 -26.50
CA ASP A 164 -5.89 10.54 -27.16
C ASP A 164 -4.66 9.79 -26.65
N GLY A 165 -4.81 8.47 -26.41
CA GLY A 165 -3.75 7.59 -25.94
C GLY A 165 -3.43 7.71 -24.44
N LEU A 166 -3.89 8.76 -23.75
CA LEU A 166 -3.58 8.95 -22.33
C LEU A 166 -4.20 7.84 -21.47
N TYR A 167 -5.43 7.44 -21.79
CA TYR A 167 -6.17 6.44 -21.02
C TYR A 167 -5.60 5.04 -21.18
N GLU A 168 -5.22 4.67 -22.39
CA GLU A 168 -4.64 3.38 -22.76
C GLU A 168 -3.32 3.15 -22.01
N GLY A 169 -2.46 4.17 -21.96
CA GLY A 169 -1.21 4.10 -21.21
C GLY A 169 -1.45 3.98 -19.69
N LEU A 170 -2.41 4.74 -19.16
CA LEU A 170 -2.76 4.66 -17.73
C LEU A 170 -3.43 3.34 -17.36
N GLU A 171 -4.20 2.72 -18.26
CA GLU A 171 -4.80 1.40 -18.07
C GLU A 171 -3.74 0.32 -18.01
N TRP A 172 -2.76 0.35 -18.91
CA TRP A 172 -1.60 -0.54 -18.86
C TRP A 172 -0.86 -0.41 -17.53
N LEU A 173 -0.58 0.83 -17.11
CA LEU A 173 0.12 1.12 -15.85
C LEU A 173 -0.67 0.59 -14.65
N SER A 174 -1.97 0.86 -14.59
CA SER A 174 -2.87 0.38 -13.53
C SER A 174 -2.91 -1.15 -13.44
N THR A 175 -3.00 -1.83 -14.58
CA THR A 175 -3.07 -3.29 -14.64
C THR A 175 -1.79 -3.94 -14.15
N ASN A 176 -0.64 -3.40 -14.59
CA ASN A 176 0.66 -3.90 -14.17
C ASN A 176 0.98 -3.55 -12.72
N LEU A 177 0.58 -2.37 -12.23
CA LEU A 177 0.74 -2.02 -10.82
C LEU A 177 -0.02 -2.96 -9.88
N LYS A 178 -1.17 -3.52 -10.29
CA LYS A 178 -1.88 -4.54 -9.49
C LYS A 178 -1.11 -5.85 -9.43
N ASN A 179 -0.61 -6.32 -10.57
CA ASN A 179 0.17 -7.56 -10.66
C ASN A 179 1.48 -7.44 -9.89
N SER A 180 2.17 -6.31 -10.07
CA SER A 180 3.34 -5.94 -9.30
C SER A 180 2.98 -5.79 -7.82
N SER A 181 1.85 -5.21 -7.42
CA SER A 181 1.50 -5.07 -6.00
C SER A 181 1.32 -6.40 -5.27
N ARG A 182 0.97 -7.49 -5.97
CA ARG A 182 0.99 -8.88 -5.43
C ARG A 182 2.41 -9.41 -5.23
N LEU A 183 3.35 -9.04 -6.11
CA LEU A 183 4.78 -9.41 -6.04
C LEU A 183 5.57 -8.50 -5.09
N PHE A 184 5.34 -7.20 -5.09
CA PHE A 184 5.82 -6.21 -4.12
C PHE A 184 5.30 -6.49 -2.72
N HIS A 185 4.07 -7.00 -2.52
CA HIS A 185 3.69 -7.48 -1.19
C HIS A 185 4.54 -8.67 -0.74
N LYS A 186 5.05 -9.50 -1.65
CA LYS A 186 5.99 -10.59 -1.36
C LYS A 186 7.42 -10.09 -1.13
N HIS A 187 7.87 -9.07 -1.88
CA HIS A 187 9.23 -8.51 -1.79
C HIS A 187 9.39 -7.47 -0.66
N ILE A 188 8.41 -6.61 -0.41
CA ILE A 188 8.40 -5.69 0.74
C ILE A 188 8.29 -6.47 2.05
N THR A 189 7.54 -7.60 2.10
CA THR A 189 7.58 -8.47 3.29
C THR A 189 8.93 -9.14 3.54
N ASN A 190 9.82 -9.17 2.54
CA ASN A 190 11.15 -9.75 2.66
C ASN A 190 12.25 -8.71 2.92
N ASN A 191 12.16 -7.50 2.35
CA ASN A 191 13.19 -6.44 2.53
C ASN A 191 12.80 -5.30 3.49
N GLN A 192 11.52 -5.16 3.86
CA GLN A 192 11.07 -4.48 5.08
C GLN A 192 10.42 -5.54 5.97
N ALA A 193 11.19 -6.54 6.37
CA ALA A 193 10.72 -7.58 7.27
C ALA A 193 10.42 -6.97 8.65
N GLY A 194 9.26 -6.32 8.77
CA GLY A 194 8.66 -6.02 10.06
C GLY A 194 8.65 -7.32 10.85
N VAL A 195 9.15 -7.24 12.06
CA VAL A 195 9.60 -8.37 12.86
C VAL A 195 8.62 -9.56 12.78
N LYS A 196 9.09 -10.71 12.29
CA LYS A 196 8.26 -11.91 12.15
C LYS A 196 8.04 -12.54 13.53
N VAL A 197 6.78 -12.80 13.87
CA VAL A 197 6.40 -13.36 15.18
C VAL A 197 7.04 -14.74 15.42
N ALA A 198 7.26 -15.54 14.37
CA ALA A 198 7.92 -16.84 14.48
C ALA A 198 9.38 -16.70 14.95
N GLU A 199 10.12 -15.75 14.39
CA GLU A 199 11.52 -15.45 14.76
C GLU A 199 11.63 -14.86 16.16
N LEU A 200 10.60 -14.17 16.65
CA LEU A 200 10.58 -13.64 18.02
C LEU A 200 10.45 -14.73 19.07
N ARG A 201 9.79 -15.84 18.76
CA ARG A 201 9.58 -16.95 19.71
C ARG A 201 10.85 -17.73 19.98
N THR A 202 11.84 -17.68 19.08
CA THR A 202 13.13 -18.34 19.26
C THR A 202 14.16 -17.48 20.00
N LYS A 203 13.85 -16.21 20.28
CA LYS A 203 14.76 -15.27 20.96
C LYS A 203 14.66 -15.37 22.47
N SER A 204 15.76 -15.06 23.16
CA SER A 204 15.78 -14.96 24.62
C SER A 204 15.01 -13.73 25.10
N LYS A 205 14.61 -13.72 26.38
CA LYS A 205 13.93 -12.57 27.00
C LYS A 205 14.73 -11.27 26.86
N GLU A 206 16.04 -11.35 27.11
CA GLU A 206 16.96 -10.21 27.01
C GLU A 206 17.03 -9.66 25.58
N GLN A 207 17.11 -10.54 24.59
CA GLN A 207 17.10 -10.16 23.18
C GLN A 207 15.79 -9.48 22.77
N LEU A 208 14.65 -9.93 23.29
CA LEU A 208 13.35 -9.30 23.05
C LEU A 208 13.25 -7.92 23.70
N GLU A 209 13.79 -7.75 24.92
CA GLU A 209 13.83 -6.46 25.62
C GLU A 209 14.75 -5.46 24.91
N GLN A 210 15.91 -5.90 24.44
CA GLN A 210 16.83 -5.08 23.65
C GLN A 210 16.19 -4.67 22.31
N GLN A 211 15.59 -5.59 21.59
CA GLN A 211 14.90 -5.30 20.34
C GLN A 211 13.72 -4.32 20.55
N LEU A 212 13.00 -4.44 21.66
CA LEU A 212 11.93 -3.50 22.02
C LEU A 212 12.49 -2.10 22.30
N LEU A 213 13.65 -1.98 22.93
CA LEU A 213 14.31 -0.70 23.20
C LEU A 213 14.72 -0.02 21.89
N GLU A 214 15.36 -0.75 20.99
CA GLU A 214 15.78 -0.26 19.67
C GLU A 214 14.58 0.26 18.86
N LEU A 215 13.51 -0.52 18.76
CA LEU A 215 12.29 -0.10 18.06
C LEU A 215 11.63 1.14 18.70
N LYS A 216 11.71 1.30 20.02
CA LYS A 216 11.21 2.50 20.72
C LYS A 216 12.06 3.73 20.42
N GLN A 217 13.39 3.58 20.34
CA GLN A 217 14.30 4.65 19.96
C GLN A 217 14.06 5.07 18.51
N GLU A 218 13.87 4.12 17.60
CA GLU A 218 13.49 4.37 16.21
C GLU A 218 12.14 5.09 16.11
N LEU A 219 11.13 4.67 16.88
CA LEU A 219 9.85 5.37 16.92
C LEU A 219 10.00 6.82 17.41
N ALA A 220 10.91 7.08 18.34
CA ALA A 220 11.18 8.42 18.84
C ALA A 220 11.83 9.29 17.77
N SER A 221 12.82 8.78 17.04
CA SER A 221 13.48 9.52 15.96
C SER A 221 12.50 9.84 14.81
N LEU A 222 11.65 8.88 14.41
CA LEU A 222 10.63 9.08 13.39
C LEU A 222 9.56 10.10 13.80
N LYS A 223 9.23 10.20 15.10
CA LYS A 223 8.32 11.23 15.61
C LYS A 223 8.93 12.63 15.52
N VAL A 224 10.23 12.77 15.76
CA VAL A 224 10.94 14.04 15.58
C VAL A 224 10.96 14.43 14.10
N GLN A 225 11.23 13.48 13.20
CA GLN A 225 11.16 13.73 11.74
C GLN A 225 9.76 14.15 11.26
N LYS A 226 8.69 13.71 11.95
CA LYS A 226 7.33 14.15 11.62
C LYS A 226 7.11 15.66 11.81
N LEU A 227 7.92 16.32 12.65
CA LEU A 227 7.85 17.77 12.83
C LEU A 227 8.33 18.53 11.59
N THR A 228 9.21 17.94 10.79
CA THR A 228 9.74 18.53 9.55
C THR A 228 9.04 18.00 8.30
N ARG A 229 8.48 16.78 8.34
CA ARG A 229 7.77 16.15 7.23
C ARG A 229 6.36 15.69 7.64
N PRO A 230 5.27 16.14 6.97
CA PRO A 230 3.90 15.85 7.41
C PRO A 230 3.51 14.36 7.32
N ALA A 231 4.12 13.59 6.40
CA ALA A 231 3.84 12.17 6.22
C ALA A 231 5.10 11.31 6.45
N VAL A 232 5.05 10.45 7.49
CA VAL A 232 6.09 9.45 7.80
C VAL A 232 5.41 8.07 7.94
N PRO A 233 5.16 7.34 6.83
CA PRO A 233 4.47 6.06 6.82
C PRO A 233 5.09 4.99 7.74
N GLN A 234 6.41 5.07 7.97
CA GLN A 234 7.21 4.14 8.77
C GLN A 234 6.73 4.07 10.23
N ILE A 235 6.15 5.15 10.77
CA ILE A 235 5.60 5.17 12.14
C ILE A 235 4.55 4.08 12.35
N GLY A 236 3.71 3.82 11.35
CA GLY A 236 2.67 2.79 11.42
C GLY A 236 3.27 1.38 11.46
N VAL A 237 4.38 1.15 10.76
CA VAL A 237 5.08 -0.13 10.70
C VAL A 237 5.79 -0.41 12.03
N VAL A 238 6.61 0.54 12.51
CA VAL A 238 7.35 0.40 13.78
C VAL A 238 6.40 0.20 14.96
N ARG A 239 5.25 0.88 14.99
CA ARG A 239 4.21 0.63 16.01
C ARG A 239 3.67 -0.80 16.00
N LYS A 240 3.46 -1.37 14.81
CA LYS A 240 3.01 -2.77 14.67
C LYS A 240 4.09 -3.73 15.16
N ASP A 241 5.36 -3.45 14.86
CA ASP A 241 6.47 -4.30 15.29
C ASP A 241 6.68 -4.26 16.81
N ILE A 242 6.60 -3.08 17.43
CA ILE A 242 6.57 -2.93 18.90
C ILE A 242 5.43 -3.75 19.51
N ALA A 243 4.23 -3.68 18.94
CA ALA A 243 3.09 -4.44 19.42
C ALA A 243 3.29 -5.96 19.29
N ARG A 244 3.93 -6.43 18.21
CA ARG A 244 4.29 -7.85 18.03
C ARG A 244 5.28 -8.32 19.09
N VAL A 245 6.36 -7.57 19.33
CA VAL A 245 7.36 -7.89 20.36
C VAL A 245 6.72 -7.95 21.75
N LEU A 246 5.94 -6.94 22.12
CA LEU A 246 5.20 -6.90 23.39
C LEU A 246 4.23 -8.09 23.54
N THR A 247 3.59 -8.49 22.45
CA THR A 247 2.67 -9.65 22.46
C THR A 247 3.43 -10.94 22.78
N VAL A 248 4.60 -11.14 22.20
CA VAL A 248 5.45 -12.32 22.45
C VAL A 248 5.97 -12.31 23.90
N ILE A 249 6.49 -11.18 24.38
CA ILE A 249 6.94 -11.02 25.78
C ILE A 249 5.79 -11.36 26.75
N ASN A 250 4.61 -10.79 26.52
CA ASN A 250 3.44 -11.05 27.36
C ASN A 250 2.98 -12.52 27.31
N ALA A 251 3.09 -13.17 26.15
CA ALA A 251 2.77 -14.58 26.00
C ALA A 251 3.73 -15.46 26.81
N LEU A 252 5.04 -15.25 26.67
CA LEU A 252 6.08 -15.98 27.42
C LEU A 252 5.94 -15.75 28.93
N GLN A 253 5.68 -14.51 29.35
CA GLN A 253 5.45 -14.21 30.76
C GLN A 253 4.22 -14.93 31.30
N ARG A 254 3.10 -14.95 30.56
CA ARG A 254 1.90 -15.69 30.95
C ARG A 254 2.14 -17.20 31.00
N GLU A 255 2.92 -17.74 30.08
CA GLU A 255 3.28 -19.15 30.06
C GLU A 255 4.11 -19.55 31.28
N ASN A 256 5.13 -18.76 31.62
CA ASN A 256 5.93 -18.96 32.82
C ASN A 256 5.09 -18.89 34.10
N VAL A 257 4.16 -17.93 34.17
CA VAL A 257 3.23 -17.83 35.31
C VAL A 257 2.28 -19.04 35.32
N ARG A 258 1.76 -19.50 34.18
CA ARG A 258 0.93 -20.72 34.11
C ARG A 258 1.68 -21.95 34.60
N ALA A 259 2.93 -22.14 34.15
CA ALA A 259 3.77 -23.25 34.59
C ALA A 259 3.98 -23.21 36.11
N PHE A 260 4.27 -22.04 36.68
CA PHE A 260 4.45 -21.87 38.13
C PHE A 260 3.19 -22.16 38.96
N TYR A 261 1.99 -21.98 38.40
CA TYR A 261 0.70 -22.21 39.06
C TYR A 261 0.01 -23.52 38.65
N ALA A 262 0.62 -24.36 37.81
CA ALA A 262 -0.01 -25.56 37.25
C ALA A 262 -0.47 -26.54 38.35
N ASP A 263 0.37 -26.79 39.35
CA ASP A 263 0.09 -27.74 40.43
C ASP A 263 -0.50 -27.07 41.68
N LYS A 264 -0.79 -25.77 41.62
CA LYS A 264 -1.27 -25.02 42.78
C LYS A 264 -2.79 -25.06 42.84
N LYS A 265 -3.32 -25.35 44.04
CA LYS A 265 -4.77 -25.32 44.34
C LYS A 265 -5.43 -23.97 44.02
N LEU A 266 -4.69 -22.87 44.13
CA LEU A 266 -5.18 -21.51 43.90
C LEU A 266 -4.50 -20.87 42.69
N ILE A 267 -5.30 -20.62 41.66
CA ILE A 267 -4.86 -19.98 40.41
C ILE A 267 -5.35 -18.50 40.39
N PRO A 268 -4.48 -17.53 40.04
CA PRO A 268 -4.86 -16.12 39.84
C PRO A 268 -6.03 -15.96 38.86
N LYS A 269 -6.88 -14.95 39.06
CA LYS A 269 -8.11 -14.74 38.27
C LYS A 269 -7.83 -14.66 36.76
N ASP A 270 -6.73 -14.04 36.36
CA ASP A 270 -6.37 -13.81 34.94
C ASP A 270 -5.91 -15.07 34.20
N LEU A 271 -5.50 -16.11 34.93
CA LEU A 271 -5.08 -17.39 34.36
C LEU A 271 -6.22 -18.42 34.29
N ARG A 272 -7.36 -18.13 34.90
CA ARG A 272 -8.52 -19.02 34.87
C ARG A 272 -9.14 -19.02 33.48
N GLU A 273 -9.64 -20.18 33.08
CA GLU A 273 -10.38 -20.32 31.84
C GLU A 273 -11.60 -19.38 31.83
N LYS A 274 -11.74 -18.59 30.75
CA LYS A 274 -12.88 -17.67 30.59
C LYS A 274 -14.11 -18.45 30.16
N LYS A 275 -14.94 -18.84 31.12
CA LYS A 275 -16.24 -19.49 30.88
C LYS A 275 -17.28 -18.50 30.34
N THR A 276 -18.13 -18.95 29.41
CA THR A 276 -19.29 -18.18 28.93
C THR A 276 -20.24 -17.84 30.09
N ARG A 277 -21.05 -16.79 29.93
CA ARG A 277 -22.05 -16.40 30.95
C ARG A 277 -23.00 -17.56 31.27
N ALA A 278 -23.40 -18.34 30.26
CA ALA A 278 -24.23 -19.52 30.43
C ALA A 278 -23.54 -20.56 31.32
N LEU A 279 -22.27 -20.89 31.04
CA LEU A 279 -21.49 -21.85 31.84
C LEU A 279 -21.26 -21.37 33.27
N ARG A 280 -21.08 -20.05 33.49
CA ARG A 280 -20.95 -19.48 34.85
C ARG A 280 -22.25 -19.52 35.66
N ARG A 281 -23.41 -19.54 35.01
CA ARG A 281 -24.73 -19.58 35.65
C ARG A 281 -25.36 -20.98 35.65
N ALA A 282 -24.71 -21.96 35.00
CA ALA A 282 -25.16 -23.33 35.02
C ALA A 282 -25.13 -23.86 36.46
N LEU A 283 -26.19 -24.56 36.85
CA LEU A 283 -26.24 -25.24 38.13
C LEU A 283 -25.15 -26.32 38.19
N SER A 284 -24.60 -26.55 39.38
CA SER A 284 -23.75 -27.72 39.60
C SER A 284 -24.56 -29.00 39.33
N LYS A 285 -23.90 -30.13 39.05
CA LYS A 285 -24.61 -31.41 38.85
C LYS A 285 -25.45 -31.77 40.08
N GLU A 286 -24.95 -31.45 41.27
CA GLU A 286 -25.65 -31.66 42.54
C GLU A 286 -26.88 -30.75 42.66
N ASP A 287 -26.75 -29.46 42.37
CA ASP A 287 -27.87 -28.51 42.45
C ASP A 287 -28.93 -28.76 41.38
N ALA A 288 -28.52 -29.20 40.19
CA ALA A 288 -29.44 -29.60 39.13
C ALA A 288 -30.24 -30.86 39.49
N ALA A 289 -29.66 -31.75 40.31
CA ALA A 289 -30.33 -32.95 40.81
C ALA A 289 -31.27 -32.68 41.99
N ARG A 290 -31.13 -31.52 42.68
CA ARG A 290 -31.99 -31.16 43.80
C ARG A 290 -33.40 -30.79 43.31
N ILE A 291 -34.39 -31.46 43.87
CA ILE A 291 -35.80 -31.16 43.63
C ILE A 291 -36.21 -30.01 44.55
N THR A 292 -36.67 -28.90 43.97
CA THR A 292 -37.16 -27.77 44.77
C THR A 292 -38.42 -28.15 45.55
N PRO A 293 -38.71 -27.52 46.71
CA PRO A 293 -39.93 -27.78 47.47
C PRO A 293 -41.21 -27.59 46.64
N ARG A 294 -41.20 -26.61 45.72
CA ARG A 294 -42.30 -26.36 44.78
C ARG A 294 -42.50 -27.53 43.83
N GLU A 295 -41.41 -28.05 43.26
CA GLU A 295 -41.45 -29.21 42.38
C GLU A 295 -41.90 -30.48 43.12
N ARG A 296 -41.45 -30.66 44.37
CA ARG A 296 -41.89 -31.76 45.24
C ARG A 296 -43.40 -31.71 45.48
N LYS A 297 -43.94 -30.54 45.83
CA LYS A 297 -45.38 -30.32 46.02
C LYS A 297 -46.16 -30.56 44.72
N ARG A 298 -45.64 -30.10 43.57
CA ARG A 298 -46.26 -30.31 42.26
C ARG A 298 -46.34 -31.79 41.88
N ARG A 299 -45.25 -32.55 42.09
CA ARG A 299 -45.23 -34.00 41.83
C ARG A 299 -46.18 -34.78 42.73
N ALA A 300 -46.36 -34.33 43.98
CA ALA A 300 -47.31 -34.92 44.91
C ALA A 300 -48.77 -34.63 44.48
N ALA A 301 -49.07 -33.40 44.05
CA ALA A 301 -50.40 -33.01 43.60
C ALA A 301 -50.77 -33.59 42.23
N PHE A 302 -49.79 -33.72 41.33
CA PHE A 302 -49.97 -34.18 39.95
C PHE A 302 -48.94 -35.27 39.62
N PRO A 303 -49.12 -36.51 40.10
CA PRO A 303 -48.22 -37.60 39.78
C PRO A 303 -48.28 -37.92 38.28
N LYS A 304 -47.14 -38.31 37.71
CA LYS A 304 -47.06 -38.68 36.29
C LYS A 304 -47.87 -39.96 36.09
N ARG A 305 -48.99 -39.84 35.35
CA ARG A 305 -49.82 -41.00 34.99
C ARG A 305 -49.07 -41.83 33.97
N VAL A 306 -48.70 -43.04 34.35
CA VAL A 306 -48.13 -44.03 33.42
C VAL A 306 -49.30 -44.75 32.78
N TYR A 307 -49.51 -44.52 31.48
CA TYR A 307 -50.51 -45.25 30.71
C TYR A 307 -49.81 -46.45 30.05
N ALA A 308 -50.29 -47.66 30.32
CA ALA A 308 -49.91 -48.82 29.54
C ALA A 308 -50.75 -48.80 28.25
N ILE A 309 -50.10 -48.67 27.11
CA ILE A 309 -50.76 -48.89 25.82
C ILE A 309 -50.85 -50.41 25.67
N LYS A 310 -52.08 -50.94 25.70
CA LYS A 310 -52.32 -52.36 25.45
C LYS A 310 -52.11 -52.59 23.95
N ALA A 311 -51.08 -53.37 23.61
CA ALA A 311 -50.85 -53.83 22.23
C ALA A 311 -51.97 -54.77 21.79
#